data_AF-A0A3D3MRI9-F1
#
_entry.id   AF-A0A3D3MRI9-F1
#
_cell.length_a   1.000
_cell.length_b   1.000
_cell.length_c   1.000
_cell.angle_alpha   90.00
_cell.angle_beta   90.00
_cell.angle_gamma   90.00
#
_symmetry.space_group_name_H-M   'P 1'
#
loop_
_entity.id
_entity.type
_entity.pdbx_description
1 polymer ?
#
loop_
_entity_poly.entity_id
_entity_poly.type
_entity_poly.pdbx_seq_one_letter_code
_entity_poly.pdbx_strand_id
1 'polypeptide(L)'
;MKKVFTLFVFLMGTLATWATDYTDTLIVKVNQVSSSQKATISVEEKDGLYILTLKDFILEMGGSQMPVGNIQLTQLKAETSGDNIVLNASQKIKITNGDNPADAKWVGPMLGEVPVNLKARIVGDKLFTAISIEMAGQSISVTFGSGMQLNNPGFEYWHTSKIDEESKKTYQEPNGWHSFESAIGSLVSFAGHHIAISNDAHSGSHSACIFSSSVFGITANGTMTTGRMSADGYTATDTKNNAHIDPSDTDKDGNGDPFYATITNRPDSMVVYLKFKQGTVNAEHPYATVSAALTDGTYYQEPQNMTYTNVIASAQDKTIATTKGEWKRIAIPFTYTGYEAAPKHLFVTISTNADPGQGSAKDTVWVDDISLVYNASATNITVAGKGIGFHPGTTTYQVDAAGTITTDDIAVTLDGRGAFATKTISTKDGLTTATVNVYSADLLKTASYTLQISPASGIQNIPVNSKNVRIYNVSGQQVKTMQHGQVYILKDAQGHTEKVAK
;
A
#
# COMPACT_ATOMS: atom_id res chain seq x y z
N MET A 1 -71.60 -15.32 16.27
CA MET A 1 -70.41 -15.65 15.46
C MET A 1 -69.81 -14.36 14.91
N LYS A 2 -68.80 -13.80 15.59
CA LYS A 2 -68.04 -12.63 15.12
C LYS A 2 -66.57 -13.04 15.08
N LYS A 3 -65.97 -13.00 13.89
CA LYS A 3 -64.57 -13.33 13.64
C LYS A 3 -63.74 -12.12 14.06
N VAL A 4 -62.80 -12.33 15.00
CA VAL A 4 -61.82 -11.32 15.39
C VAL A 4 -60.54 -11.59 14.59
N PHE A 5 -60.08 -10.56 13.90
CA PHE A 5 -58.84 -10.51 13.14
C PHE A 5 -57.64 -10.56 14.11
N THR A 6 -56.70 -11.48 13.87
CA THR A 6 -55.35 -11.44 14.46
C THR A 6 -54.43 -10.65 13.53
N LEU A 7 -53.97 -9.50 14.00
CA LEU A 7 -53.02 -8.62 13.32
C LEU A 7 -51.59 -9.09 13.64
N PHE A 8 -50.83 -9.52 12.64
CA PHE A 8 -49.38 -9.74 12.77
C PHE A 8 -48.69 -8.36 12.79
N VAL A 9 -48.10 -8.00 13.93
CA VAL A 9 -47.20 -6.86 14.04
C VAL A 9 -45.82 -7.31 13.54
N PHE A 10 -45.41 -6.81 12.38
CA PHE A 10 -44.02 -6.84 11.94
C PHE A 10 -43.24 -5.85 12.80
N LEU A 11 -42.46 -6.35 13.76
CA LEU A 11 -41.51 -5.54 14.52
C LEU A 11 -40.27 -5.31 13.63
N MET A 12 -40.28 -4.28 12.79
CA MET A 12 -39.05 -3.75 12.18
C MET A 12 -38.27 -3.04 13.29
N GLY A 13 -37.44 -3.79 14.02
CA GLY A 13 -36.40 -3.20 14.85
C GLY A 13 -35.34 -2.60 13.93
N THR A 14 -35.27 -1.28 13.84
CA THR A 14 -34.10 -0.59 13.31
C THR A 14 -32.93 -0.93 14.23
N LEU A 15 -31.97 -1.73 13.77
CA LEU A 15 -30.70 -1.87 14.46
C LEU A 15 -30.09 -0.46 14.51
N ALA A 16 -29.85 0.07 15.71
CA ALA A 16 -29.01 1.25 15.85
C ALA A 16 -27.62 0.85 15.34
N THR A 17 -27.23 1.39 14.18
CA THR A 17 -25.86 1.23 13.67
C THR A 17 -24.96 2.13 14.52
N TRP A 18 -24.12 1.51 15.36
CA TRP A 18 -23.11 2.23 16.12
C TRP A 18 -21.91 2.48 15.22
N ALA A 19 -21.27 3.66 15.35
CA ALA A 19 -20.00 3.91 14.69
C ALA A 19 -18.95 2.89 15.15
N THR A 20 -18.15 2.39 14.23
CA THR A 20 -16.97 1.57 14.52
C THR A 20 -15.74 2.46 14.58
N ASP A 21 -15.02 2.42 15.70
CA ASP A 21 -13.79 3.19 15.90
C ASP A 21 -12.57 2.33 15.52
N TYR A 22 -11.72 2.89 14.67
CA TYR A 22 -10.44 2.31 14.28
C TYR A 22 -9.33 3.18 14.86
N THR A 23 -8.50 2.62 15.72
CA THR A 23 -7.33 3.32 16.29
C THR A 23 -6.06 2.72 15.72
N ASP A 24 -5.29 3.53 15.00
CA ASP A 24 -4.04 3.09 14.37
C ASP A 24 -3.10 4.27 14.13
N THR A 25 -1.98 4.02 13.45
CA THR A 25 -1.01 5.02 13.06
C THR A 25 -1.53 5.85 11.88
N LEU A 26 -1.38 7.15 12.01
CA LEU A 26 -1.61 8.18 11.01
C LEU A 26 -0.26 8.74 10.57
N ILE A 27 0.08 8.62 9.30
CA ILE A 27 1.26 9.27 8.70
C ILE A 27 0.79 10.52 7.99
N VAL A 28 1.34 11.66 8.39
CA VAL A 28 1.03 12.97 7.82
C VAL A 28 2.25 13.46 7.07
N LYS A 29 2.08 13.76 5.79
CA LYS A 29 3.11 14.35 4.95
C LYS A 29 2.66 15.73 4.51
N VAL A 30 3.42 16.74 4.93
CA VAL A 30 3.25 18.13 4.50
C VAL A 30 4.39 18.46 3.55
N ASN A 31 4.03 18.68 2.28
CA ASN A 31 4.99 18.78 1.19
C ASN A 31 5.88 17.53 1.13
N GLN A 32 7.15 17.60 1.55
CA GLN A 32 8.08 16.47 1.53
C GLN A 32 8.40 15.89 2.90
N VAL A 33 7.97 16.54 3.99
CA VAL A 33 8.30 16.12 5.36
C VAL A 33 7.18 15.24 5.91
N SER A 34 7.54 14.09 6.48
CA SER A 34 6.59 13.15 7.09
C SER A 34 6.70 13.09 8.60
N SER A 35 5.55 13.02 9.27
CA SER A 35 5.40 12.71 10.69
C SER A 35 4.43 11.56 10.90
N SER A 36 4.49 10.92 12.08
CA SER A 36 3.59 9.83 12.45
C SER A 36 3.02 10.04 13.84
N GLN A 37 1.72 9.76 14.00
CA GLN A 37 1.01 9.86 15.29
C GLN A 37 -0.03 8.75 15.42
N LYS A 38 -0.56 8.52 16.62
CA LYS A 38 -1.77 7.71 16.79
C LYS A 38 -3.01 8.55 16.54
N ALA A 39 -3.99 7.97 15.87
CA ALA A 39 -5.28 8.62 15.62
C ALA A 39 -6.43 7.61 15.70
N THR A 40 -7.64 8.13 15.84
CA THR A 40 -8.87 7.35 15.77
C THR A 40 -9.74 7.86 14.63
N ILE A 41 -10.17 6.95 13.76
CA ILE A 41 -11.17 7.22 12.74
C ILE A 41 -12.44 6.45 13.07
N SER A 42 -13.56 7.16 13.18
CA SER A 42 -14.89 6.58 13.37
C SER A 42 -15.58 6.41 12.02
N VAL A 43 -16.14 5.24 11.76
CA VAL A 43 -16.95 4.95 10.57
C VAL A 43 -18.35 4.53 10.99
N GLU A 44 -19.36 5.25 10.51
CA GLU A 44 -20.78 4.92 10.70
C GLU A 44 -21.40 4.59 9.34
N GLU A 45 -22.24 3.56 9.29
CA GLU A 45 -23.08 3.23 8.13
C GLU A 45 -24.54 3.50 8.47
N LYS A 46 -25.23 4.19 7.57
CA LYS A 46 -26.64 4.53 7.71
C LYS A 46 -27.30 4.57 6.34
N ASP A 47 -28.30 3.70 6.16
CA ASP A 47 -29.10 3.61 4.93
C ASP A 47 -28.25 3.43 3.66
N GLY A 48 -27.17 2.64 3.74
CA GLY A 48 -26.24 2.37 2.64
C GLY A 48 -25.24 3.49 2.36
N LEU A 49 -25.19 4.53 3.20
CA LEU A 49 -24.26 5.63 3.12
C LEU A 49 -23.36 5.67 4.35
N TYR A 50 -22.10 6.03 4.14
CA TYR A 50 -21.11 6.05 5.19
C TYR A 50 -20.79 7.49 5.63
N ILE A 51 -20.45 7.62 6.91
CA ILE A 51 -19.84 8.80 7.52
C ILE A 51 -18.48 8.36 8.05
N LEU A 52 -17.43 9.08 7.68
CA LEU A 52 -16.07 8.87 8.18
C LEU A 52 -15.61 10.12 8.90
N THR A 53 -15.14 9.98 10.14
CA THR A 53 -14.64 11.08 10.96
C THR A 53 -13.25 10.77 11.49
N LEU A 54 -12.23 11.50 11.04
CA LEU A 54 -10.94 11.57 11.71
C LEU A 54 -11.07 12.57 12.86
N LYS A 55 -11.00 12.06 14.10
CA LYS A 55 -11.18 12.86 15.31
C LYS A 55 -9.87 13.52 15.73
N ASP A 56 -9.97 14.72 16.30
CA ASP A 56 -8.90 15.40 17.02
C ASP A 56 -7.59 15.51 16.23
N PHE A 57 -7.66 15.80 14.93
CA PHE A 57 -6.46 15.84 14.11
C PHE A 57 -5.51 16.94 14.60
N ILE A 58 -4.29 16.55 14.99
CA ILE A 58 -3.21 17.46 15.36
C ILE A 58 -2.11 17.33 14.31
N LEU A 59 -1.71 18.44 13.71
CA LEU A 59 -0.60 18.44 12.78
C LEU A 59 0.71 18.63 13.56
N GLU A 60 1.60 17.63 13.52
CA GLU A 60 2.94 17.71 14.08
C GLU A 60 3.97 18.08 13.01
N MET A 61 4.70 19.18 13.22
CA MET A 61 5.76 19.64 12.31
C MET A 61 6.90 20.27 13.12
N GLY A 62 8.13 19.78 12.94
CA GLY A 62 9.33 20.39 13.54
C GLY A 62 9.27 20.53 15.06
N GLY A 63 8.69 19.54 15.75
CA GLY A 63 8.49 19.55 17.20
C GLY A 63 7.36 20.47 17.71
N SER A 64 6.63 21.14 16.81
CA SER A 64 5.45 21.94 17.15
C SER A 64 4.16 21.18 16.82
N GLN A 65 3.15 21.31 17.69
CA GLN A 65 1.83 20.73 17.50
C GLN A 65 0.83 21.83 17.12
N MET A 66 0.06 21.59 16.06
CA MET A 66 -1.01 22.47 15.60
C MET A 66 -2.35 21.73 15.64
N PRO A 67 -3.22 21.99 16.62
CA PRO A 67 -4.54 21.37 16.70
C PRO A 67 -5.43 21.82 15.54
N VAL A 68 -5.74 20.92 14.62
CA VAL A 68 -6.55 21.19 13.42
C VAL A 68 -8.03 21.00 13.71
N GLY A 69 -8.45 19.83 14.20
CA GLY A 69 -9.82 19.53 14.60
C GLY A 69 -10.41 18.29 13.94
N ASN A 70 -11.73 18.16 13.92
CA ASN A 70 -12.41 16.99 13.37
C ASN A 70 -12.61 17.13 11.85
N ILE A 71 -12.14 16.13 11.11
CA ILE A 71 -12.32 16.02 9.65
C ILE A 71 -13.41 14.98 9.40
N GLN A 72 -14.60 15.44 9.02
CA GLN A 72 -15.77 14.60 8.77
C GLN A 72 -16.20 14.68 7.30
N LEU A 73 -16.36 13.51 6.68
CA LEU A 73 -16.99 13.36 5.38
C LEU A 73 -18.26 12.53 5.52
N THR A 74 -19.33 12.96 4.87
CA THR A 74 -20.66 12.33 4.96
C THR A 74 -21.15 11.90 3.58
N GLN A 75 -22.26 11.15 3.54
CA GLN A 75 -22.91 10.73 2.29
C GLN A 75 -21.97 9.92 1.37
N LEU A 76 -21.05 9.15 1.96
CA LEU A 76 -20.06 8.37 1.24
C LEU A 76 -20.72 7.11 0.68
N LYS A 77 -20.60 6.91 -0.63
CA LYS A 77 -21.08 5.69 -1.29
C LYS A 77 -19.99 4.63 -1.28
N ALA A 78 -20.37 3.40 -0.99
CA ALA A 78 -19.49 2.25 -1.05
C ALA A 78 -19.42 1.63 -2.45
N GLU A 79 -18.20 1.27 -2.85
CA GLU A 79 -17.91 0.31 -3.90
C GLU A 79 -17.37 -0.97 -3.23
N THR A 80 -17.68 -2.15 -3.77
CA THR A 80 -17.24 -3.43 -3.20
C THR A 80 -16.27 -4.16 -4.13
N SER A 81 -15.36 -4.93 -3.53
CA SER A 81 -14.43 -5.82 -4.22
C SER A 81 -14.11 -7.01 -3.32
N GLY A 82 -14.87 -8.10 -3.44
CA GLY A 82 -14.84 -9.18 -2.45
C GLY A 82 -15.20 -8.63 -1.06
N ASP A 83 -14.37 -8.92 -0.06
CA ASP A 83 -14.58 -8.44 1.32
C ASP A 83 -14.19 -6.97 1.55
N ASN A 84 -13.75 -6.27 0.50
CA ASN A 84 -13.35 -4.87 0.61
C ASN A 84 -14.55 -3.95 0.39
N ILE A 85 -14.77 -3.05 1.34
CA ILE A 85 -15.63 -1.88 1.17
C ILE A 85 -14.72 -0.68 0.91
N VAL A 86 -14.94 0.00 -0.22
CA VAL A 86 -14.12 1.12 -0.68
C VAL A 86 -14.98 2.37 -0.70
N LEU A 87 -14.54 3.41 0.00
CA LEU A 87 -15.20 4.72 0.03
C LEU A 87 -14.32 5.72 -0.69
N ASN A 88 -14.89 6.46 -1.63
CA ASN A 88 -14.21 7.54 -2.34
C ASN A 88 -15.01 8.83 -2.26
N ALA A 89 -14.34 9.94 -2.00
CA ALA A 89 -14.99 11.25 -2.00
C ALA A 89 -14.04 12.39 -2.36
N SER A 90 -14.59 13.42 -2.96
CA SER A 90 -13.98 14.75 -3.12
C SER A 90 -15.03 15.75 -2.65
N GLN A 91 -14.85 16.31 -1.45
CA GLN A 91 -15.82 17.19 -0.79
C GLN A 91 -15.13 18.45 -0.30
N LYS A 92 -15.86 19.58 -0.30
CA LYS A 92 -15.48 20.75 0.49
C LYS A 92 -16.17 20.65 1.84
N ILE A 93 -15.41 20.66 2.92
CA ILE A 93 -15.94 20.49 4.28
C ILE A 93 -15.51 21.66 5.17
N LYS A 94 -16.26 21.90 6.23
CA LYS A 94 -15.81 22.75 7.34
C LYS A 94 -15.22 21.85 8.42
N ILE A 95 -14.00 22.14 8.84
CA ILE A 95 -13.37 21.45 9.97
C ILE A 95 -13.97 22.02 11.25
N THR A 96 -14.43 21.16 12.15
CA THR A 96 -14.97 21.59 13.45
C THR A 96 -13.90 21.53 14.53
N ASN A 97 -14.16 22.12 15.70
CA ASN A 97 -13.33 21.87 16.88
C ASN A 97 -13.20 20.36 17.11
N GLY A 98 -12.03 19.95 17.59
CA GLY A 98 -11.87 18.65 18.23
C GLY A 98 -12.39 18.66 19.66
N ASP A 99 -12.45 17.49 20.23
CA ASP A 99 -12.95 17.18 21.57
C ASP A 99 -11.79 17.05 22.58
N ASN A 100 -10.58 16.68 22.13
CA ASN A 100 -9.41 16.43 23.00
C ASN A 100 -8.09 16.95 22.40
N PRO A 101 -7.28 17.75 23.12
CA PRO A 101 -7.54 18.30 24.45
C PRO A 101 -8.60 19.41 24.41
N ALA A 102 -9.46 19.46 25.43
CA ALA A 102 -10.65 20.32 25.46
C ALA A 102 -10.32 21.83 25.43
N ASP A 103 -9.12 22.23 25.86
CA ASP A 103 -8.63 23.59 25.91
C ASP A 103 -7.76 23.98 24.70
N ALA A 104 -7.62 23.09 23.70
CA ALA A 104 -6.91 23.39 22.47
C ALA A 104 -7.53 24.56 21.70
N LYS A 105 -6.66 25.39 21.12
CA LYS A 105 -7.05 26.39 20.12
C LYS A 105 -7.08 25.75 18.73
N TRP A 106 -8.23 25.21 18.36
CA TRP A 106 -8.44 24.57 17.06
C TRP A 106 -8.39 25.57 15.92
N VAL A 107 -7.48 25.36 14.97
CA VAL A 107 -7.32 26.26 13.81
C VAL A 107 -8.29 25.93 12.68
N GLY A 108 -8.76 24.68 12.58
CA GLY A 108 -9.60 24.18 11.49
C GLY A 108 -10.86 25.00 11.22
N PRO A 109 -11.67 25.37 12.23
CA PRO A 109 -12.88 26.18 12.02
C PRO A 109 -12.63 27.56 11.42
N MET A 110 -11.40 28.09 11.55
CA MET A 110 -11.02 29.38 10.99
C MET A 110 -10.62 29.30 9.50
N LEU A 111 -10.40 28.09 8.97
CA LEU A 111 -9.96 27.88 7.57
C LEU A 111 -11.10 28.03 6.55
N GLY A 112 -12.35 28.08 7.00
CA GLY A 112 -13.52 28.05 6.11
C GLY A 112 -13.75 26.68 5.50
N GLU A 113 -14.09 26.63 4.21
CA GLU A 113 -14.27 25.37 3.48
C GLU A 113 -12.94 24.84 2.95
N VAL A 114 -12.57 23.63 3.34
CA VAL A 114 -11.33 22.95 2.96
C VAL A 114 -11.66 21.84 1.95
N PRO A 115 -10.98 21.77 0.79
CA PRO A 115 -11.14 20.68 -0.16
C PRO A 115 -10.44 19.42 0.36
N VAL A 116 -11.20 18.33 0.51
CA VAL A 116 -10.71 17.05 1.01
C VAL A 116 -11.02 15.96 -0.01
N ASN A 117 -9.99 15.24 -0.44
CA ASN A 117 -10.13 13.98 -1.15
C ASN A 117 -9.91 12.83 -0.19
N LEU A 118 -10.81 11.86 -0.19
CA LEU A 118 -10.75 10.66 0.63
C LEU A 118 -10.76 9.44 -0.27
N LYS A 119 -9.89 8.49 0.05
CA LYS A 119 -10.05 7.07 -0.27
C LYS A 119 -9.95 6.29 1.02
N ALA A 120 -10.90 5.41 1.28
CA ALA A 120 -10.85 4.51 2.41
C ALA A 120 -11.15 3.08 1.98
N ARG A 121 -10.53 2.12 2.65
CA ARG A 121 -10.75 0.69 2.47
C ARG A 121 -11.00 0.06 3.82
N ILE A 122 -12.18 -0.53 4.00
CA ILE A 122 -12.54 -1.34 5.15
C ILE A 122 -12.43 -2.81 4.72
N VAL A 123 -11.69 -3.61 5.48
CA VAL A 123 -11.51 -5.04 5.25
C VAL A 123 -11.36 -5.76 6.58
N GLY A 124 -12.31 -6.65 6.89
CA GLY A 124 -12.40 -7.26 8.21
C GLY A 124 -12.54 -6.21 9.32
N ASP A 125 -11.63 -6.23 10.28
CA ASP A 125 -11.53 -5.29 11.41
C ASP A 125 -10.56 -4.13 11.15
N LYS A 126 -10.06 -3.98 9.91
CA LYS A 126 -9.08 -2.95 9.55
C LYS A 126 -9.68 -1.85 8.68
N LEU A 127 -9.18 -0.64 8.91
CA LEU A 127 -9.43 0.54 8.09
C LEU A 127 -8.10 1.09 7.57
N PHE A 128 -8.02 1.28 6.27
CA PHE A 128 -6.97 2.06 5.62
C PHE A 128 -7.57 3.32 5.03
N THR A 129 -6.89 4.46 5.16
CA THR A 129 -7.32 5.69 4.49
C THR A 129 -6.16 6.41 3.84
N ALA A 130 -6.45 7.09 2.74
CA ALA A 130 -5.62 8.13 2.14
C ALA A 130 -6.48 9.39 2.02
N ILE A 131 -6.06 10.46 2.71
CA ILE A 131 -6.72 11.75 2.71
C ILE A 131 -5.75 12.76 2.10
N SER A 132 -6.18 13.54 1.11
CA SER A 132 -5.38 14.66 0.60
C SER A 132 -6.15 15.97 0.65
N ILE A 133 -5.41 17.02 1.02
CA ILE A 133 -5.88 18.39 1.12
C ILE A 133 -4.91 19.24 0.32
N GLU A 134 -5.43 19.86 -0.73
CA GLU A 134 -4.67 20.73 -1.62
C GLU A 134 -5.16 22.16 -1.46
N MET A 135 -4.32 23.01 -0.88
CA MET A 135 -4.58 24.44 -0.72
C MET A 135 -3.48 25.25 -1.41
N ALA A 136 -3.71 26.53 -1.66
CA ALA A 136 -2.75 27.37 -2.36
C ALA A 136 -1.38 27.39 -1.63
N GLY A 137 -0.38 26.73 -2.22
CA GLY A 137 0.99 26.66 -1.70
C GLY A 137 1.26 25.56 -0.67
N GLN A 138 0.29 24.68 -0.36
CA GLN A 138 0.49 23.60 0.62
C GLN A 138 -0.29 22.34 0.22
N SER A 139 0.45 21.24 0.09
CA SER A 139 -0.11 19.90 -0.12
C SER A 139 0.04 19.09 1.16
N ILE A 140 -1.08 18.62 1.69
CA ILE A 140 -1.11 17.72 2.84
C ILE A 140 -1.65 16.39 2.36
N SER A 141 -0.87 15.33 2.55
CA SER A 141 -1.30 13.96 2.33
C SER A 141 -1.22 13.20 3.64
N VAL A 142 -2.25 12.42 3.93
CA VAL A 142 -2.40 11.69 5.17
C VAL A 142 -2.74 10.26 4.82
N THR A 143 -2.09 9.30 5.47
CA THR A 143 -2.48 7.89 5.40
C THR A 143 -2.78 7.37 6.80
N PHE A 144 -3.78 6.50 6.90
CA PHE A 144 -4.15 5.84 8.14
C PHE A 144 -4.14 4.33 7.93
N GLY A 145 -3.76 3.60 8.97
CA GLY A 145 -3.68 2.14 8.97
C GLY A 145 -2.22 1.70 8.88
N SER A 146 -1.78 0.97 9.91
CA SER A 146 -0.45 0.40 9.98
C SER A 146 -0.28 -0.74 8.98
N GLY A 147 0.96 -1.03 8.61
CA GLY A 147 1.27 -2.15 7.73
C GLY A 147 1.35 -1.82 6.25
N MET A 148 1.28 -0.53 5.88
CA MET A 148 1.49 -0.06 4.51
C MET A 148 2.88 0.55 4.27
N GLN A 149 3.40 1.29 5.24
CA GLN A 149 4.70 1.95 5.18
C GLN A 149 5.48 1.66 6.45
N LEU A 150 6.79 1.87 6.39
CA LEU A 150 7.67 1.80 7.54
C LEU A 150 7.42 3.00 8.46
N ASN A 151 7.67 2.82 9.76
CA ASN A 151 7.64 3.92 10.72
C ASN A 151 8.88 4.80 10.52
N ASN A 152 8.71 6.10 10.79
CA ASN A 152 9.78 7.11 10.73
C ASN A 152 10.72 7.00 9.51
N PRO A 153 10.20 6.87 8.28
CA PRO A 153 11.03 6.58 7.11
C PRO A 153 11.96 7.72 6.68
N GLY A 154 11.68 8.94 7.12
CA GLY A 154 12.52 10.14 6.91
C GLY A 154 13.36 10.50 8.14
N PHE A 155 13.44 9.64 9.16
CA PHE A 155 14.37 9.78 10.30
C PHE A 155 14.30 11.11 11.05
N GLU A 156 13.11 11.68 11.23
CA GLU A 156 12.92 12.94 11.96
C GLU A 156 12.75 12.76 13.47
N TYR A 157 12.44 11.53 13.90
CA TYR A 157 12.13 11.21 15.29
C TYR A 157 13.11 10.21 15.86
N TRP A 158 13.63 10.50 17.05
CA TRP A 158 14.68 9.72 17.68
C TRP A 158 14.38 9.58 19.17
N HIS A 159 14.87 8.50 19.76
CA HIS A 159 14.78 8.25 21.18
C HIS A 159 16.15 7.94 21.77
N THR A 160 16.23 8.01 23.10
CA THR A 160 17.46 7.69 23.82
C THR A 160 17.60 6.19 24.00
N SER A 161 18.77 5.65 23.64
CA SER A 161 19.12 4.24 23.76
C SER A 161 20.43 4.05 24.56
N LYS A 162 20.71 2.84 25.04
CA LYS A 162 21.84 2.52 25.93
C LYS A 162 22.43 1.15 25.61
N ILE A 163 23.71 1.15 25.23
CA ILE A 163 24.50 -0.05 24.91
C ILE A 163 24.71 -0.95 26.14
N ASP A 164 24.92 -0.34 27.31
CA ASP A 164 24.98 -1.04 28.58
C ASP A 164 24.38 -0.16 29.69
N GLU A 165 23.86 -0.80 30.74
CA GLU A 165 23.31 -0.06 31.89
C GLU A 165 24.40 0.55 32.78
N GLU A 166 25.62 0.02 32.71
CA GLU A 166 26.71 0.33 33.65
C GLU A 166 27.51 1.58 33.27
N SER A 167 27.77 1.82 31.98
CA SER A 167 28.56 2.96 31.48
C SER A 167 27.81 4.29 31.57
N LYS A 168 26.49 4.27 31.78
CA LYS A 168 25.58 5.44 31.76
C LYS A 168 25.65 6.28 30.48
N LYS A 169 26.30 5.81 29.41
CA LYS A 169 26.36 6.51 28.14
C LYS A 169 25.03 6.32 27.41
N THR A 170 24.49 7.44 26.95
CA THR A 170 23.24 7.49 26.19
C THR A 170 23.54 7.81 24.74
N TYR A 171 22.95 7.04 23.85
CA TYR A 171 23.01 7.21 22.40
C TYR A 171 21.62 7.49 21.86
N GLN A 172 21.48 7.66 20.54
CA GLN A 172 20.18 7.90 19.89
C GLN A 172 19.94 6.84 18.83
N GLU A 173 18.70 6.35 18.75
CA GLU A 173 18.22 5.50 17.66
C GLU A 173 16.96 6.14 17.03
N PRO A 174 16.74 5.99 15.72
CA PRO A 174 15.52 6.48 15.09
C PRO A 174 14.35 5.62 15.54
N ASN A 175 13.20 6.22 15.81
CA ASN A 175 12.02 5.45 16.24
C ASN A 175 11.63 4.38 15.20
N GLY A 176 11.40 3.14 15.65
CA GLY A 176 11.12 1.97 14.80
C GLY A 176 12.31 1.40 14.03
N TRP A 177 13.53 1.87 14.31
CA TRP A 177 14.79 1.39 13.73
C TRP A 177 15.83 1.20 14.82
N HIS A 178 16.69 0.20 14.64
CA HIS A 178 17.64 -0.23 15.65
C HIS A 178 19.02 -0.47 15.05
N SER A 179 20.03 -0.36 15.89
CA SER A 179 21.45 -0.56 15.60
C SER A 179 22.07 -1.19 16.86
N PHE A 180 23.38 -1.06 17.07
CA PHE A 180 24.08 -1.65 18.19
C PHE A 180 23.74 -1.03 19.56
N GLU A 181 23.02 0.08 19.57
CA GLU A 181 22.64 0.83 20.77
C GLU A 181 21.60 0.11 21.63
N SER A 182 20.73 -0.70 21.01
CA SER A 182 19.74 -1.56 21.66
C SER A 182 19.96 -3.07 21.41
N ALA A 183 21.18 -3.43 20.97
CA ALA A 183 21.55 -4.79 20.65
C ALA A 183 21.62 -5.71 21.87
N ILE A 184 21.61 -7.01 21.60
CA ILE A 184 21.86 -8.08 22.58
C ILE A 184 23.13 -8.85 22.28
N GLY A 185 23.69 -9.50 23.31
CA GLY A 185 24.83 -10.37 23.18
C GLY A 185 26.04 -9.93 24.01
N SER A 186 26.92 -10.88 24.25
CA SER A 186 28.09 -10.76 25.12
C SER A 186 29.16 -9.79 24.58
N LEU A 187 29.10 -9.42 23.29
CA LEU A 187 30.09 -8.56 22.65
C LEU A 187 29.56 -7.15 22.30
N VAL A 188 28.32 -6.81 22.68
CA VAL A 188 27.68 -5.52 22.35
C VAL A 188 28.49 -4.32 22.86
N SER A 189 29.02 -4.38 24.10
CA SER A 189 29.84 -3.31 24.67
C SER A 189 31.16 -3.10 23.93
N PHE A 190 31.65 -4.10 23.21
CA PHE A 190 32.83 -3.99 22.35
C PHE A 190 32.49 -3.50 20.94
N ALA A 191 31.36 -3.93 20.38
CA ALA A 191 30.86 -3.43 19.10
C ALA A 191 30.67 -1.91 19.17
N GLY A 192 30.02 -1.44 20.24
CA GLY A 192 29.89 -0.02 20.52
C GLY A 192 28.88 0.68 19.60
N HIS A 193 29.09 1.97 19.40
CA HIS A 193 28.15 2.89 18.76
C HIS A 193 28.36 2.97 17.24
N HIS A 194 27.28 2.95 16.46
CA HIS A 194 27.34 2.81 14.99
C HIS A 194 26.31 3.63 14.20
N ILE A 195 25.42 4.37 14.86
CA ILE A 195 24.42 5.22 14.20
C ILE A 195 24.35 6.60 14.83
N ALA A 196 24.17 7.66 14.06
CA ALA A 196 23.97 9.02 14.57
C ALA A 196 22.95 9.81 13.76
N ILE A 197 22.39 10.84 14.39
CA ILE A 197 21.59 11.87 13.73
C ILE A 197 22.50 12.69 12.82
N SER A 198 22.09 12.94 11.58
CA SER A 198 22.77 13.82 10.63
C SER A 198 21.86 14.96 10.19
N ASN A 199 22.37 16.19 10.18
CA ASN A 199 21.66 17.36 9.65
C ASN A 199 21.83 17.52 8.13
N ASP A 200 22.62 16.66 7.50
CA ASP A 200 22.69 16.55 6.05
C ASP A 200 21.63 15.51 5.64
N ALA A 201 20.45 15.99 5.27
CA ALA A 201 19.26 15.22 4.94
C ALA A 201 18.86 15.41 3.47
N HIS A 202 18.21 14.41 2.88
CA HIS A 202 17.64 14.52 1.53
C HIS A 202 16.36 15.35 1.56
N SER A 203 15.54 15.14 2.58
CA SER A 203 14.39 15.97 2.90
C SER A 203 14.29 16.21 4.41
N GLY A 204 13.39 17.08 4.85
CA GLY A 204 13.25 17.37 6.28
C GLY A 204 14.50 18.01 6.91
N SER A 205 14.78 17.66 8.16
CA SER A 205 15.88 18.20 8.96
C SER A 205 16.93 17.17 9.31
N HIS A 206 16.59 15.88 9.31
CA HIS A 206 17.47 14.83 9.79
C HIS A 206 17.53 13.63 8.85
N SER A 207 18.66 12.94 8.85
CA SER A 207 18.84 11.62 8.24
C SER A 207 19.57 10.69 9.21
N ALA A 208 19.50 9.39 8.97
CA ALA A 208 20.28 8.41 9.71
C ALA A 208 21.70 8.29 9.13
N CYS A 209 22.73 8.45 9.95
CA CYS A 209 24.13 8.26 9.58
C CYS A 209 24.69 7.00 10.23
N ILE A 210 24.92 5.96 9.44
CA ILE A 210 25.45 4.67 9.85
C ILE A 210 26.94 4.63 9.53
N PHE A 211 27.78 4.23 10.48
CA PHE A 211 29.23 4.22 10.27
C PHE A 211 29.89 2.95 10.83
N SER A 212 30.92 2.48 10.15
CA SER A 212 31.76 1.37 10.63
C SER A 212 32.76 1.84 11.69
N SER A 213 33.32 0.90 12.45
CA SER A 213 34.39 1.14 13.42
C SER A 213 35.46 0.05 13.34
N SER A 214 36.46 0.12 14.23
CA SER A 214 37.48 -0.92 14.41
C SER A 214 37.37 -1.49 15.80
N VAL A 215 37.08 -2.78 15.90
CA VAL A 215 36.94 -3.53 17.15
C VAL A 215 38.02 -4.61 17.16
N PHE A 216 38.99 -4.50 18.07
CA PHE A 216 40.15 -5.40 18.14
C PHE A 216 40.94 -5.54 16.81
N GLY A 217 40.97 -4.49 15.97
CA GLY A 217 41.62 -4.49 14.66
C GLY A 217 40.80 -5.14 13.55
N ILE A 218 39.59 -5.62 13.84
CA ILE A 218 38.61 -6.08 12.86
C ILE A 218 37.71 -4.91 12.49
N THR A 219 37.41 -4.74 11.21
CA THR A 219 36.39 -3.77 10.77
C THR A 219 35.02 -4.25 11.23
N ALA A 220 34.37 -3.50 12.11
CA ALA A 220 32.99 -3.73 12.50
C ALA A 220 32.09 -2.88 11.60
N ASN A 221 31.27 -3.51 10.76
CA ASN A 221 30.36 -2.78 9.89
C ASN A 221 29.23 -2.17 10.72
N GLY A 222 29.00 -0.86 10.56
CA GLY A 222 27.78 -0.24 11.06
C GLY A 222 26.58 -0.79 10.30
N THR A 223 25.52 -1.12 11.03
CA THR A 223 24.29 -1.70 10.49
C THR A 223 23.08 -1.11 11.20
N MET A 224 22.06 -0.72 10.43
CA MET A 224 20.74 -0.31 10.92
C MET A 224 19.69 -1.29 10.42
N THR A 225 18.70 -1.61 11.23
CA THR A 225 17.66 -2.59 10.92
C THR A 225 16.30 -2.24 11.52
N THR A 226 15.22 -2.78 10.96
CA THR A 226 13.91 -2.80 11.63
C THR A 226 13.79 -3.92 12.66
N GLY A 227 14.74 -4.87 12.68
CA GLY A 227 14.84 -5.95 13.66
C GLY A 227 15.68 -5.56 14.88
N ARG A 228 16.25 -6.54 15.57
CA ARG A 228 17.23 -6.37 16.66
C ARG A 228 18.62 -6.80 16.22
N MET A 229 19.63 -6.03 16.57
CA MET A 229 21.03 -6.44 16.39
C MET A 229 21.46 -7.42 17.50
N SER A 230 22.30 -8.38 17.14
CA SER A 230 22.95 -9.33 18.03
C SER A 230 24.45 -9.39 17.77
N ALA A 231 25.26 -9.34 18.83
CA ALA A 231 26.71 -9.42 18.77
C ALA A 231 27.25 -10.47 19.77
N ASP A 232 27.42 -11.71 19.29
CA ASP A 232 27.88 -12.86 20.08
C ASP A 232 29.01 -13.67 19.42
N GLY A 233 29.47 -13.26 18.23
CA GLY A 233 30.53 -13.92 17.48
C GLY A 233 31.85 -13.16 17.53
N TYR A 234 32.96 -13.85 17.76
CA TYR A 234 34.30 -13.24 17.79
C TYR A 234 34.88 -12.93 16.40
N THR A 235 34.31 -13.52 15.34
CA THR A 235 34.69 -13.25 13.95
C THR A 235 33.56 -12.55 13.23
N ALA A 236 33.86 -11.57 12.38
CA ALA A 236 32.84 -10.79 11.69
C ALA A 236 31.86 -11.64 10.85
N THR A 237 32.29 -12.79 10.35
CA THR A 237 31.48 -13.71 9.54
C THR A 237 30.68 -14.73 10.36
N ASP A 238 30.79 -14.73 11.70
CA ASP A 238 29.99 -15.63 12.55
C ASP A 238 28.52 -15.21 12.50
N THR A 239 27.62 -16.14 12.20
CA THR A 239 26.17 -15.87 12.10
C THR A 239 25.51 -15.54 13.43
N LYS A 240 26.23 -15.64 14.55
CA LYS A 240 25.85 -15.06 15.85
C LYS A 240 25.98 -13.54 15.89
N ASN A 241 26.74 -12.95 14.96
CA ASN A 241 26.67 -11.52 14.67
C ASN A 241 25.62 -11.33 13.59
N ASN A 242 24.41 -10.92 13.99
CA ASN A 242 23.28 -10.82 13.08
C ASN A 242 22.35 -9.66 13.43
N ALA A 243 21.47 -9.33 12.50
CA ALA A 243 20.21 -8.66 12.75
C ALA A 243 19.10 -9.70 12.63
N HIS A 244 18.08 -9.66 13.49
CA HIS A 244 16.98 -10.63 13.45
C HIS A 244 15.63 -10.03 13.83
N ILE A 245 14.56 -10.71 13.46
CA ILE A 245 13.23 -10.55 14.06
C ILE A 245 12.95 -11.80 14.86
N ASP A 246 12.58 -11.64 16.12
CA ASP A 246 12.02 -12.70 16.95
C ASP A 246 10.67 -12.26 17.54
N PRO A 247 9.55 -12.73 16.99
CA PRO A 247 8.21 -12.35 17.48
C PRO A 247 7.87 -13.00 18.83
N SER A 248 8.69 -13.95 19.32
CA SER A 248 8.53 -14.49 20.67
C SER A 248 9.11 -13.58 21.74
N ASP A 249 9.98 -12.64 21.34
CA ASP A 249 10.50 -11.58 22.18
C ASP A 249 9.44 -10.48 22.36
N THR A 250 9.22 -10.08 23.61
CA THR A 250 8.29 -9.01 23.98
C THR A 250 9.01 -7.72 24.38
N ASP A 251 10.33 -7.71 24.30
CA ASP A 251 11.16 -6.53 24.55
C ASP A 251 10.79 -5.38 23.60
N LYS A 252 11.02 -4.17 24.10
CA LYS A 252 10.79 -2.92 23.39
C LYS A 252 11.98 -2.01 23.57
N ASP A 253 12.20 -1.14 22.59
CA ASP A 253 13.23 -0.10 22.65
C ASP A 253 12.87 1.03 23.63
N GLY A 254 13.70 2.07 23.67
CA GLY A 254 13.48 3.23 24.53
C GLY A 254 12.27 4.09 24.15
N ASN A 255 11.72 3.95 22.93
CA ASN A 255 10.48 4.59 22.48
C ASN A 255 9.24 3.70 22.73
N GLY A 256 9.44 2.43 23.08
CA GLY A 256 8.36 1.45 23.22
C GLY A 256 8.00 0.74 21.91
N ASP A 257 8.83 0.87 20.87
CA ASP A 257 8.69 0.14 19.62
C ASP A 257 9.21 -1.30 19.78
N PRO A 258 8.55 -2.29 19.13
CA PRO A 258 9.09 -3.64 19.06
C PRO A 258 10.24 -3.74 18.06
N PHE A 259 11.06 -4.78 18.19
CA PHE A 259 12.15 -5.09 17.25
C PHE A 259 11.66 -5.78 15.95
N TYR A 260 10.63 -5.20 15.33
CA TYR A 260 10.14 -5.54 14.00
C TYR A 260 9.30 -4.42 13.41
N ALA A 261 9.32 -4.26 12.09
CA ALA A 261 8.35 -3.42 11.40
C ALA A 261 7.15 -4.25 10.93
N THR A 262 5.96 -3.91 11.41
CA THR A 262 4.70 -4.52 10.94
C THR A 262 4.38 -4.04 9.53
N ILE A 263 4.42 -4.95 8.55
CA ILE A 263 3.99 -4.74 7.16
C ILE A 263 3.09 -5.90 6.76
N THR A 264 1.82 -5.59 6.48
CA THR A 264 0.78 -6.60 6.24
C THR A 264 0.30 -6.65 4.80
N ASN A 265 0.93 -5.86 3.93
CA ASN A 265 0.67 -5.81 2.50
C ASN A 265 1.86 -6.27 1.67
N ARG A 266 1.65 -6.35 0.36
CA ARG A 266 2.59 -6.88 -0.62
C ARG A 266 3.14 -5.74 -1.48
N PRO A 267 4.26 -5.12 -1.10
CA PRO A 267 4.89 -4.06 -1.88
C PRO A 267 5.54 -4.61 -3.16
N ASP A 268 5.61 -3.78 -4.19
CA ASP A 268 6.21 -4.12 -5.48
C ASP A 268 7.71 -3.76 -5.51
N SER A 269 8.10 -2.68 -4.82
CA SER A 269 9.51 -2.32 -4.61
C SER A 269 9.72 -1.54 -3.30
N MET A 270 10.95 -1.48 -2.83
CA MET A 270 11.40 -0.55 -1.79
C MET A 270 12.27 0.53 -2.43
N VAL A 271 12.03 1.79 -2.07
CA VAL A 271 12.83 2.94 -2.49
C VAL A 271 13.56 3.49 -1.28
N VAL A 272 14.83 3.82 -1.45
CA VAL A 272 15.70 4.39 -0.42
C VAL A 272 16.49 5.53 -1.03
N TYR A 273 16.58 6.68 -0.35
CA TYR A 273 17.56 7.70 -0.67
C TYR A 273 18.79 7.50 0.21
N LEU A 274 19.97 7.38 -0.40
CA LEU A 274 21.19 7.18 0.37
C LEU A 274 22.41 7.87 -0.21
N LYS A 275 23.38 8.17 0.66
CA LYS A 275 24.77 8.48 0.30
C LYS A 275 25.66 7.41 0.90
N PHE A 276 26.70 7.03 0.17
CA PHE A 276 27.71 6.12 0.67
C PHE A 276 29.11 6.67 0.41
N LYS A 277 29.99 6.50 1.38
CA LYS A 277 31.40 6.87 1.30
C LYS A 277 32.24 5.83 2.02
N GLN A 278 33.22 5.26 1.33
CA GLN A 278 34.29 4.53 1.99
C GLN A 278 35.22 5.49 2.73
N GLY A 279 35.61 5.12 3.95
CA GLY A 279 36.58 5.89 4.73
C GLY A 279 37.98 5.80 4.14
N THR A 280 38.44 4.56 3.93
CA THR A 280 39.59 4.22 3.09
C THR A 280 39.09 3.40 1.92
N VAL A 281 39.49 3.77 0.70
CA VAL A 281 39.08 3.05 -0.50
C VAL A 281 39.54 1.59 -0.41
N ASN A 282 38.59 0.68 -0.50
CA ASN A 282 38.82 -0.76 -0.59
C ASN A 282 38.14 -1.25 -1.88
N ALA A 283 38.96 -1.55 -2.90
CA ALA A 283 38.47 -1.95 -4.22
C ALA A 283 37.94 -3.37 -4.26
N GLU A 284 38.36 -4.24 -3.34
CA GLU A 284 37.88 -5.63 -3.25
C GLU A 284 36.50 -5.70 -2.59
N HIS A 285 36.21 -4.77 -1.67
CA HIS A 285 34.93 -4.67 -0.97
C HIS A 285 34.35 -3.24 -1.05
N PRO A 286 33.95 -2.78 -2.26
CA PRO A 286 33.66 -1.37 -2.53
C PRO A 286 32.22 -0.95 -2.25
N TYR A 287 31.36 -1.86 -1.78
CA TYR A 287 29.90 -1.66 -1.79
C TYR A 287 29.30 -1.71 -0.39
N ALA A 288 28.38 -0.77 -0.12
CA ALA A 288 27.39 -0.89 0.94
C ALA A 288 26.24 -1.81 0.50
N THR A 289 25.35 -2.16 1.43
CA THR A 289 24.20 -3.01 1.14
C THR A 289 22.90 -2.48 1.74
N VAL A 290 21.81 -2.73 1.03
CA VAL A 290 20.43 -2.62 1.51
C VAL A 290 19.74 -3.96 1.23
N SER A 291 19.11 -4.56 2.23
CA SER A 291 18.23 -5.72 2.05
C SER A 291 16.91 -5.53 2.78
N ALA A 292 15.89 -6.22 2.26
CA ALA A 292 14.62 -6.38 2.92
C ALA A 292 14.06 -7.79 2.70
N ALA A 293 13.46 -8.38 3.73
CA ALA A 293 12.73 -9.64 3.69
C ALA A 293 11.32 -9.42 4.27
N LEU A 294 10.29 -9.68 3.45
CA LEU A 294 8.90 -9.72 3.90
C LEU A 294 8.59 -11.14 4.38
N THR A 295 8.20 -11.29 5.65
CA THR A 295 8.02 -12.59 6.30
C THR A 295 6.59 -12.80 6.80
N ASP A 296 6.26 -14.06 7.09
CA ASP A 296 4.99 -14.45 7.73
C ASP A 296 4.90 -14.14 9.24
N GLY A 297 5.93 -13.47 9.75
CA GLY A 297 6.07 -13.08 11.15
C GLY A 297 6.53 -14.20 12.06
N THR A 298 7.38 -15.09 11.58
CA THR A 298 8.21 -16.00 12.37
C THR A 298 9.69 -15.57 12.31
N TYR A 299 10.55 -16.20 13.12
CA TYR A 299 11.95 -15.82 13.24
C TYR A 299 12.69 -15.76 11.89
N TYR A 300 13.46 -14.70 11.68
CA TYR A 300 14.32 -14.53 10.51
C TYR A 300 15.55 -13.71 10.90
N GLN A 301 16.71 -14.01 10.31
CA GLN A 301 17.95 -13.24 10.56
C GLN A 301 18.80 -13.04 9.31
N GLU A 302 19.64 -12.00 9.33
CA GLU A 302 20.75 -11.79 8.40
C GLU A 302 22.07 -11.51 9.16
N PRO A 303 23.20 -12.11 8.77
CA PRO A 303 23.33 -13.16 7.77
C PRO A 303 22.58 -14.44 8.18
N GLN A 304 22.01 -15.12 7.19
CA GLN A 304 21.25 -16.35 7.43
C GLN A 304 22.16 -17.45 7.98
N ASN A 305 21.77 -18.07 9.09
CA ASN A 305 22.42 -19.25 9.65
C ASN A 305 21.87 -20.57 9.08
N MET A 306 20.73 -20.51 8.39
CA MET A 306 20.07 -21.63 7.76
C MET A 306 19.19 -21.14 6.60
N THR A 307 18.67 -22.07 5.79
CA THR A 307 17.67 -21.72 4.80
C THR A 307 16.31 -21.46 5.46
N TYR A 308 15.79 -20.26 5.26
CA TYR A 308 14.49 -19.83 5.75
C TYR A 308 13.38 -20.10 4.73
N THR A 309 12.27 -20.71 5.17
CA THR A 309 11.08 -20.98 4.33
C THR A 309 9.92 -20.04 4.61
N ASN A 310 10.08 -19.12 5.57
CA ASN A 310 9.07 -18.15 6.01
C ASN A 310 9.15 -16.79 5.26
N VAL A 311 10.03 -16.68 4.27
CA VAL A 311 10.21 -15.47 3.45
C VAL A 311 9.23 -15.48 2.28
N ILE A 312 8.34 -14.50 2.26
CA ILE A 312 7.32 -14.28 1.22
C ILE A 312 7.93 -13.56 0.01
N ALA A 313 8.77 -12.56 0.27
CA ALA A 313 9.47 -11.81 -0.75
C ALA A 313 10.77 -11.21 -0.22
N SER A 314 11.72 -10.95 -1.11
CA SER A 314 12.98 -10.30 -0.77
C SER A 314 13.32 -9.19 -1.76
N ALA A 315 14.03 -8.16 -1.29
CA ALA A 315 14.58 -7.09 -2.11
C ALA A 315 16.01 -6.84 -1.61
N GLN A 316 17.01 -6.81 -2.50
CA GLN A 316 18.39 -6.55 -2.09
C GLN A 316 19.19 -5.81 -3.17
N ASP A 317 20.03 -4.87 -2.74
CA ASP A 317 21.10 -4.27 -3.54
C ASP A 317 22.41 -4.31 -2.73
N LYS A 318 23.39 -5.05 -3.24
CA LYS A 318 24.73 -5.25 -2.68
C LYS A 318 25.82 -4.54 -3.51
N THR A 319 25.41 -3.66 -4.43
CA THR A 319 26.30 -3.02 -5.42
C THR A 319 26.38 -1.51 -5.25
N ILE A 320 26.04 -1.02 -4.06
CA ILE A 320 25.92 0.40 -3.75
C ILE A 320 27.33 0.99 -3.59
N ALA A 321 27.85 1.57 -4.67
CA ALA A 321 29.16 2.23 -4.68
C ALA A 321 29.13 3.61 -4.02
N THR A 322 30.32 4.15 -3.70
CA THR A 322 30.46 5.51 -3.17
C THR A 322 29.74 6.53 -4.06
N THR A 323 28.87 7.35 -3.47
CA THR A 323 27.97 8.27 -4.19
C THR A 323 28.57 9.65 -4.43
N LYS A 324 29.82 9.88 -3.99
CA LYS A 324 30.56 11.15 -4.10
C LYS A 324 29.86 12.33 -3.41
N GLY A 325 29.16 12.07 -2.30
CA GLY A 325 28.46 13.09 -1.52
C GLY A 325 27.04 13.40 -2.01
N GLU A 326 26.60 12.79 -3.11
CA GLU A 326 25.28 13.03 -3.69
C GLU A 326 24.26 12.01 -3.20
N TRP A 327 23.06 12.48 -2.85
CA TRP A 327 21.91 11.60 -2.57
C TRP A 327 21.53 10.81 -3.81
N LYS A 328 21.42 9.48 -3.66
CA LYS A 328 21.00 8.57 -4.72
C LYS A 328 19.71 7.88 -4.32
N ARG A 329 18.72 7.98 -5.21
CA ARG A 329 17.51 7.18 -5.14
C ARG A 329 17.80 5.78 -5.67
N ILE A 330 17.68 4.77 -4.82
CA ILE A 330 17.75 3.36 -5.18
C ILE A 330 16.33 2.79 -5.11
N ALA A 331 15.93 2.03 -6.14
CA ALA A 331 14.66 1.33 -6.18
C ALA A 331 14.93 -0.16 -6.36
N ILE A 332 14.54 -0.95 -5.36
CA ILE A 332 14.85 -2.37 -5.26
C ILE A 332 13.53 -3.15 -5.37
N PRO A 333 13.27 -3.87 -6.48
CA PRO A 333 12.04 -4.63 -6.65
C PRO A 333 11.99 -5.82 -5.68
N PHE A 334 10.80 -6.12 -5.17
CA PHE A 334 10.57 -7.34 -4.40
C PHE A 334 10.43 -8.55 -5.34
N THR A 335 11.26 -9.56 -5.10
CA THR A 335 11.13 -10.88 -5.73
C THR A 335 10.32 -11.78 -4.79
N TYR A 336 9.12 -12.17 -5.22
CA TYR A 336 8.22 -13.04 -4.47
C TYR A 336 8.61 -14.52 -4.68
N THR A 337 8.64 -15.28 -3.60
CA THR A 337 9.07 -16.69 -3.59
C THR A 337 7.99 -17.67 -4.06
N GLY A 338 6.73 -17.23 -4.12
CA GLY A 338 5.56 -18.10 -4.31
C GLY A 338 5.04 -18.71 -3.01
N TYR A 339 5.63 -18.36 -1.86
CA TYR A 339 5.09 -18.73 -0.55
C TYR A 339 3.82 -17.94 -0.24
N GLU A 340 2.69 -18.64 -0.26
CA GLU A 340 1.35 -18.07 -0.03
C GLU A 340 1.03 -17.98 1.47
N ALA A 341 1.60 -16.99 2.14
CA ALA A 341 1.26 -16.62 3.52
C ALA A 341 0.85 -15.15 3.62
N ALA A 342 0.12 -14.78 4.68
CA ALA A 342 -0.17 -13.38 4.97
C ALA A 342 1.11 -12.69 5.48
N PRO A 343 1.55 -11.57 4.87
CA PRO A 343 2.67 -10.80 5.39
C PRO A 343 2.39 -10.28 6.80
N LYS A 344 3.42 -10.27 7.64
CA LYS A 344 3.33 -9.66 8.97
C LYS A 344 4.45 -8.70 9.26
N HIS A 345 5.69 -9.05 8.88
CA HIS A 345 6.85 -8.24 9.19
C HIS A 345 7.70 -7.97 7.96
N LEU A 346 8.25 -6.76 7.89
CA LEU A 346 9.30 -6.41 6.95
C LEU A 346 10.60 -6.19 7.71
N PHE A 347 11.53 -7.11 7.53
CA PHE A 347 12.88 -7.00 8.05
C PHE A 347 13.74 -6.25 7.05
N VAL A 348 14.24 -5.07 7.41
CA VAL A 348 15.14 -4.27 6.57
C VAL A 348 16.51 -4.21 7.24
N THR A 349 17.58 -4.30 6.46
CA THR A 349 18.96 -4.12 6.92
C THR A 349 19.69 -3.18 5.96
N ILE A 350 20.44 -2.23 6.53
CA ILE A 350 21.34 -1.36 5.78
C ILE A 350 22.69 -1.40 6.44
N SER A 351 23.73 -1.77 5.69
CA SER A 351 25.08 -1.93 6.24
C SER A 351 26.12 -1.18 5.43
N THR A 352 27.14 -0.70 6.14
CA THR A 352 28.28 0.04 5.58
C THR A 352 29.17 -0.79 4.65
N ASN A 353 29.03 -2.12 4.65
CA ASN A 353 29.63 -2.99 3.65
C ASN A 353 28.72 -4.19 3.34
N ALA A 354 28.79 -4.70 2.10
CA ALA A 354 28.06 -5.89 1.68
C ALA A 354 28.63 -7.20 2.26
N ASP A 355 29.91 -7.20 2.63
CA ASP A 355 30.62 -8.35 3.18
C ASP A 355 30.96 -8.13 4.66
N PRO A 356 30.58 -9.05 5.57
CA PRO A 356 30.86 -8.89 7.00
C PRO A 356 32.36 -8.79 7.28
N GLY A 357 32.76 -7.74 8.01
CA GLY A 357 34.14 -7.52 8.41
C GLY A 357 35.00 -6.80 7.37
N GLN A 358 34.42 -6.40 6.24
CA GLN A 358 35.16 -5.84 5.11
C GLN A 358 34.89 -4.34 4.92
N GLY A 359 35.54 -3.74 3.92
CA GLY A 359 35.51 -2.31 3.65
C GLY A 359 36.62 -1.58 4.39
N SER A 360 36.27 -0.53 5.11
CA SER A 360 37.18 0.17 6.02
C SER A 360 36.52 0.51 7.34
N ALA A 361 37.30 0.73 8.40
CA ALA A 361 36.80 1.10 9.72
C ALA A 361 36.24 2.54 9.84
N LYS A 362 36.02 3.23 8.71
CA LYS A 362 35.50 4.61 8.64
C LYS A 362 34.52 4.79 7.49
N ASP A 363 33.93 3.71 6.99
CA ASP A 363 32.86 3.73 6.01
C ASP A 363 31.61 4.39 6.61
N THR A 364 30.85 5.11 5.79
CA THR A 364 29.67 5.84 6.23
C THR A 364 28.56 5.78 5.18
N VAL A 365 27.36 5.44 5.63
CA VAL A 365 26.12 5.45 4.86
C VAL A 365 25.16 6.44 5.50
N TRP A 366 24.67 7.40 4.73
CA TRP A 366 23.54 8.24 5.14
C TRP A 366 22.28 7.71 4.46
N VAL A 367 21.18 7.62 5.20
CA VAL A 367 19.90 7.11 4.70
C VAL A 367 18.80 8.08 5.04
N ASP A 368 17.93 8.31 4.07
CA ASP A 368 16.75 9.14 4.21
C ASP A 368 15.61 8.63 3.31
N ASP A 369 14.38 9.04 3.60
CA ASP A 369 13.18 8.84 2.79
C ASP A 369 12.99 7.40 2.25
N ILE A 370 12.83 6.43 3.15
CA ILE A 370 12.49 5.05 2.77
C ILE A 370 11.00 4.94 2.42
N SER A 371 10.66 4.29 1.32
CA SER A 371 9.24 4.06 0.98
C SER A 371 9.00 2.70 0.35
N LEU A 372 7.85 2.11 0.69
CA LEU A 372 7.32 0.94 0.02
C LEU A 372 6.43 1.40 -1.14
N VAL A 373 6.69 0.87 -2.32
CA VAL A 373 5.96 1.22 -3.54
C VAL A 373 4.90 0.16 -3.80
N TYR A 374 3.66 0.63 -3.98
CA TYR A 374 2.54 -0.17 -4.42
C TYR A 374 2.05 0.33 -5.78
N ASN A 375 1.86 -0.58 -6.73
CA ASN A 375 1.33 -0.30 -8.06
C ASN A 375 -0.20 -0.41 -8.06
N ALA A 376 -0.84 0.28 -9.01
CA ALA A 376 -2.29 0.44 -9.08
C ALA A 376 -2.84 0.31 -10.51
N SER A 377 -2.20 -0.50 -11.35
CA SER A 377 -2.62 -0.72 -12.74
C SER A 377 -3.09 -2.14 -13.00
N ALA A 378 -3.90 -2.31 -14.04
CA ALA A 378 -4.18 -3.61 -14.63
C ALA A 378 -3.10 -3.97 -15.67
N THR A 379 -2.90 -5.27 -15.89
CA THR A 379 -2.12 -5.81 -17.02
C THR A 379 -3.02 -6.44 -18.08
N ASN A 380 -4.25 -6.80 -17.72
CA ASN A 380 -5.26 -7.32 -18.62
C ASN A 380 -6.68 -7.11 -18.05
N ILE A 381 -7.66 -6.96 -18.93
CA ILE A 381 -9.09 -6.95 -18.58
C ILE A 381 -9.82 -7.85 -19.57
N THR A 382 -10.76 -8.65 -19.07
CA THR A 382 -11.66 -9.47 -19.88
C THR A 382 -13.11 -9.15 -19.55
N VAL A 383 -13.99 -9.29 -20.53
CA VAL A 383 -15.45 -9.17 -20.38
C VAL A 383 -16.09 -10.41 -20.96
N ALA A 384 -16.91 -11.10 -20.17
CA ALA A 384 -17.49 -12.41 -20.48
C ALA A 384 -16.43 -13.42 -20.99
N GLY A 385 -15.26 -13.43 -20.35
CA GLY A 385 -14.13 -14.29 -20.70
C GLY A 385 -13.33 -13.90 -21.95
N LYS A 386 -13.72 -12.82 -22.67
CA LYS A 386 -13.00 -12.33 -23.84
C LYS A 386 -12.09 -11.15 -23.47
N GLY A 387 -10.82 -11.22 -23.86
CA GLY A 387 -9.89 -10.10 -23.69
C GLY A 387 -10.29 -8.87 -24.50
N ILE A 388 -10.09 -7.68 -23.93
CA ILE A 388 -10.49 -6.40 -24.55
C ILE A 388 -9.39 -5.76 -25.42
N GLY A 389 -8.24 -6.43 -25.59
CA GLY A 389 -7.06 -5.82 -26.22
C GLY A 389 -6.43 -4.75 -25.31
N PHE A 390 -6.17 -5.10 -24.05
CA PHE A 390 -5.69 -4.16 -23.04
C PHE A 390 -4.34 -3.53 -23.41
N HIS A 391 -4.24 -2.21 -23.21
CA HIS A 391 -3.01 -1.44 -23.36
C HIS A 391 -2.81 -0.48 -22.18
N PRO A 392 -1.64 -0.45 -21.51
CA PRO A 392 -1.43 0.33 -20.27
C PRO A 392 -1.75 1.83 -20.38
N GLY A 393 -1.60 2.44 -21.56
CA GLY A 393 -1.91 3.85 -21.80
C GLY A 393 -3.36 4.14 -22.19
N THR A 394 -4.20 3.12 -22.37
CA THR A 394 -5.60 3.29 -22.77
C THR A 394 -6.52 3.18 -21.56
N THR A 395 -7.33 4.21 -21.34
CA THR A 395 -8.29 4.29 -20.22
C THR A 395 -9.74 4.08 -20.65
N THR A 396 -10.05 4.08 -21.95
CA THR A 396 -11.40 3.84 -22.48
C THR A 396 -11.37 2.79 -23.57
N TYR A 397 -12.25 1.79 -23.47
CA TYR A 397 -12.33 0.66 -24.40
C TYR A 397 -13.74 0.51 -24.95
N GLN A 398 -13.83 0.19 -26.24
CA GLN A 398 -15.06 -0.33 -26.84
C GLN A 398 -15.06 -1.84 -26.70
N VAL A 399 -16.12 -2.40 -26.14
CA VAL A 399 -16.24 -3.83 -25.88
C VAL A 399 -17.53 -4.35 -26.48
N ASP A 400 -17.42 -5.28 -27.42
CA ASP A 400 -18.55 -6.04 -27.92
C ASP A 400 -18.77 -7.26 -27.03
N ALA A 401 -19.89 -7.28 -26.29
CA ALA A 401 -20.28 -8.41 -25.45
C ALA A 401 -21.76 -8.76 -25.67
N ALA A 402 -22.05 -10.05 -25.76
CA ALA A 402 -23.42 -10.53 -25.94
C ALA A 402 -24.12 -10.71 -24.60
N GLY A 403 -25.42 -10.39 -24.56
CA GLY A 403 -26.24 -10.55 -23.35
C GLY A 403 -26.12 -9.39 -22.36
N THR A 404 -26.76 -9.56 -21.20
CA THR A 404 -26.68 -8.62 -20.09
C THR A 404 -25.36 -8.84 -19.36
N ILE A 405 -24.54 -7.79 -19.26
CA ILE A 405 -23.26 -7.83 -18.57
C ILE A 405 -23.40 -7.32 -17.13
N THR A 406 -22.83 -8.09 -16.20
CA THR A 406 -22.73 -7.76 -14.77
C THR A 406 -21.27 -7.58 -14.37
N THR A 407 -21.02 -7.12 -13.14
CA THR A 407 -19.64 -6.94 -12.63
C THR A 407 -18.86 -8.24 -12.53
N ASP A 408 -19.56 -9.37 -12.41
CA ASP A 408 -18.95 -10.71 -12.29
C ASP A 408 -18.40 -11.20 -13.63
N ASP A 409 -18.92 -10.68 -14.74
CA ASP A 409 -18.45 -10.99 -16.10
C ASP A 409 -17.16 -10.25 -16.44
N ILE A 410 -16.73 -9.29 -15.62
CA ILE A 410 -15.52 -8.50 -15.85
C ILE A 410 -14.41 -9.05 -14.97
N ALA A 411 -13.35 -9.62 -15.55
CA ALA A 411 -12.18 -10.05 -14.80
C ALA A 411 -10.98 -9.12 -15.07
N VAL A 412 -10.22 -8.83 -14.03
CA VAL A 412 -9.09 -7.88 -14.06
C VAL A 412 -7.84 -8.62 -13.57
N THR A 413 -6.78 -8.60 -14.37
CA THR A 413 -5.44 -9.03 -13.95
C THR A 413 -4.66 -7.80 -13.51
N LEU A 414 -4.12 -7.84 -12.29
CA LEU A 414 -3.46 -6.71 -11.66
C LEU A 414 -1.95 -6.75 -11.86
N ASP A 415 -1.33 -5.57 -11.95
CA ASP A 415 0.12 -5.40 -11.95
C ASP A 415 0.70 -5.48 -10.54
N GLY A 416 0.08 -4.76 -9.59
CA GLY A 416 0.55 -4.68 -8.22
C GLY A 416 0.20 -5.89 -7.37
N ARG A 417 1.15 -6.39 -6.58
CA ARG A 417 1.00 -7.61 -5.76
C ARG A 417 0.00 -7.45 -4.61
N GLY A 418 -0.15 -6.24 -4.08
CA GLY A 418 -1.15 -5.88 -3.07
C GLY A 418 -2.37 -5.13 -3.64
N ALA A 419 -2.43 -4.92 -4.95
CA ALA A 419 -3.49 -4.14 -5.57
C ALA A 419 -4.84 -4.86 -5.49
N PHE A 420 -5.92 -4.10 -5.64
CA PHE A 420 -7.29 -4.63 -5.74
C PHE A 420 -8.12 -3.78 -6.70
N ALA A 421 -9.27 -4.29 -7.16
CA ALA A 421 -10.09 -3.59 -8.15
C ALA A 421 -11.59 -3.61 -7.82
N THR A 422 -12.22 -2.44 -7.84
CA THR A 422 -13.68 -2.32 -7.80
C THR A 422 -14.24 -2.21 -9.21
N LYS A 423 -15.51 -2.58 -9.35
CA LYS A 423 -16.23 -2.60 -10.62
C LYS A 423 -17.61 -2.01 -10.39
N THR A 424 -18.00 -1.06 -11.23
CA THR A 424 -19.37 -0.54 -11.25
C THR A 424 -19.91 -0.62 -12.66
N ILE A 425 -21.22 -0.85 -12.79
CA ILE A 425 -21.92 -0.85 -14.07
C ILE A 425 -23.10 0.10 -13.98
N SER A 426 -23.25 0.93 -15.00
CA SER A 426 -24.43 1.76 -15.19
C SER A 426 -24.93 1.60 -16.63
N THR A 427 -26.24 1.64 -16.80
CA THR A 427 -26.85 1.69 -18.13
C THR A 427 -27.68 2.94 -18.24
N LYS A 428 -27.37 3.77 -19.23
CA LYS A 428 -28.10 5.01 -19.51
C LYS A 428 -28.34 5.09 -21.01
N ASP A 429 -29.57 5.39 -21.40
CA ASP A 429 -29.96 5.56 -22.81
C ASP A 429 -29.57 4.37 -23.71
N GLY A 430 -29.58 3.15 -23.15
CA GLY A 430 -29.23 1.91 -23.85
C GLY A 430 -27.73 1.63 -23.98
N LEU A 431 -26.86 2.52 -23.49
CA LEU A 431 -25.41 2.31 -23.42
C LEU A 431 -25.03 1.77 -22.04
N THR A 432 -24.43 0.58 -22.00
CA THR A 432 -23.86 0.01 -20.78
C THR A 432 -22.41 0.47 -20.64
N THR A 433 -22.10 1.14 -19.52
CA THR A 433 -20.75 1.57 -19.17
C THR A 433 -20.32 0.87 -17.89
N ALA A 434 -19.21 0.15 -17.95
CA ALA A 434 -18.54 -0.38 -16.78
C ALA A 434 -17.30 0.46 -16.43
N THR A 435 -17.13 0.78 -15.16
CA THR A 435 -15.92 1.43 -14.65
C THR A 435 -15.17 0.45 -13.76
N VAL A 436 -13.90 0.22 -14.08
CA VAL A 436 -12.98 -0.58 -13.28
C VAL A 436 -11.96 0.36 -12.65
N ASN A 437 -11.95 0.44 -11.32
CA ASN A 437 -10.93 1.19 -10.60
C ASN A 437 -9.95 0.20 -9.97
N VAL A 438 -8.66 0.35 -10.24
CA VAL A 438 -7.58 -0.42 -9.62
C VAL A 438 -6.87 0.47 -8.61
N TYR A 439 -6.75 0.01 -7.37
CA TYR A 439 -6.15 0.74 -6.26
C TYR A 439 -4.83 0.10 -5.85
N SER A 440 -3.84 0.94 -5.55
CA SER A 440 -2.68 0.46 -4.78
C SER A 440 -3.13 0.09 -3.37
N ALA A 441 -2.38 -0.81 -2.74
CA ALA A 441 -2.69 -1.26 -1.40
C ALA A 441 -2.73 -0.11 -0.37
N ASP A 442 -1.89 0.91 -0.56
CA ASP A 442 -1.81 2.13 0.28
C ASP A 442 -2.83 3.21 -0.10
N LEU A 443 -3.68 2.94 -1.11
CA LEU A 443 -4.68 3.85 -1.66
C LEU A 443 -4.13 5.14 -2.30
N LEU A 444 -2.82 5.37 -2.27
CA LEU A 444 -2.20 6.59 -2.80
C LEU A 444 -2.32 6.68 -4.33
N LYS A 445 -2.41 5.55 -5.02
CA LYS A 445 -2.55 5.48 -6.48
C LYS A 445 -3.85 4.78 -6.87
N THR A 446 -4.44 5.27 -7.96
CA THR A 446 -5.61 4.64 -8.58
C THR A 446 -5.49 4.76 -10.09
N ALA A 447 -5.71 3.67 -10.82
CA ALA A 447 -5.99 3.72 -12.26
C ALA A 447 -7.48 3.44 -12.49
N SER A 448 -8.07 4.10 -13.48
CA SER A 448 -9.48 3.92 -13.84
C SER A 448 -9.60 3.56 -15.32
N TYR A 449 -10.38 2.53 -15.61
CA TYR A 449 -10.65 2.04 -16.96
C TYR A 449 -12.16 2.04 -17.21
N THR A 450 -12.58 2.67 -18.29
CA THR A 450 -13.97 2.75 -18.73
C THR A 450 -14.20 1.81 -19.89
N LEU A 451 -15.15 0.89 -19.74
CA LEU A 451 -15.57 -0.05 -20.79
C LEU A 451 -16.93 0.39 -21.31
N GLN A 452 -16.99 0.81 -22.57
CA GLN A 452 -18.22 1.10 -23.28
C GLN A 452 -18.69 -0.20 -23.94
N ILE A 453 -19.63 -0.86 -23.27
CA ILE A 453 -20.09 -2.19 -23.63
C ILE A 453 -21.28 -2.04 -24.56
N SER A 454 -21.04 -2.38 -25.82
CA SER A 454 -22.09 -2.47 -26.82
C SER A 454 -22.66 -3.90 -26.78
N PRO A 455 -23.99 -4.05 -26.79
CA PRO A 455 -24.58 -5.36 -27.03
C PRO A 455 -24.06 -5.84 -28.39
N ALA A 456 -23.45 -7.02 -28.41
CA ALA A 456 -22.98 -7.61 -29.66
C ALA A 456 -24.13 -7.53 -30.67
N SER A 457 -23.93 -6.74 -31.74
CA SER A 457 -24.92 -6.60 -32.79
C SER A 457 -25.27 -8.01 -33.26
N GLY A 458 -26.51 -8.43 -33.02
CA GLY A 458 -26.93 -9.81 -33.27
C GLY A 458 -26.60 -10.23 -34.70
N ILE A 459 -26.27 -11.52 -34.91
CA ILE A 459 -25.86 -12.16 -36.18
C ILE A 459 -25.49 -11.13 -37.26
N GLN A 460 -24.20 -10.80 -37.41
CA GLN A 460 -23.74 -9.91 -38.47
C GLN A 460 -24.34 -10.35 -39.81
N ASN A 461 -25.12 -9.47 -40.44
CA ASN A 461 -25.60 -9.69 -41.79
C ASN A 461 -24.38 -9.65 -42.73
N ILE A 462 -24.06 -10.80 -43.34
CA ILE A 462 -23.21 -10.81 -44.51
C ILE A 462 -24.15 -10.62 -45.70
N PRO A 463 -24.02 -9.53 -46.48
CA PRO A 463 -24.91 -9.27 -47.61
C PRO A 463 -24.95 -10.48 -48.54
N VAL A 464 -26.15 -11.03 -48.77
CA VAL A 464 -26.30 -12.19 -49.65
C VAL A 464 -26.57 -11.71 -51.08
N ASN A 465 -25.52 -11.61 -51.90
CA ASN A 465 -25.62 -11.22 -53.31
C ASN A 465 -25.93 -12.40 -54.26
N SER A 466 -26.91 -13.24 -53.91
CA SER A 466 -27.26 -14.43 -54.71
C SER A 466 -28.75 -14.55 -54.95
N LYS A 467 -29.14 -14.88 -56.19
CA LYS A 467 -30.55 -15.16 -56.57
C LYS A 467 -31.09 -16.47 -55.99
N ASN A 468 -30.20 -17.34 -55.47
CA ASN A 468 -30.54 -18.65 -54.92
C ASN A 468 -30.17 -18.72 -53.44
N VAL A 469 -31.12 -18.36 -52.57
CA VAL A 469 -30.98 -18.41 -51.11
C VAL A 469 -31.93 -19.41 -50.50
N ARG A 470 -31.49 -20.09 -49.44
CA ARG A 470 -32.36 -20.89 -48.56
C ARG A 470 -32.87 -20.00 -47.44
N ILE A 471 -34.17 -20.08 -47.15
CA ILE A 471 -34.82 -19.27 -46.10
C ILE A 471 -34.99 -20.16 -44.87
N TYR A 472 -34.59 -19.67 -43.71
CA TYR A 472 -34.77 -20.34 -42.42
C TYR A 472 -35.60 -19.45 -41.49
N ASN A 473 -36.53 -20.04 -40.74
CA ASN A 473 -37.20 -19.33 -39.64
C ASN A 473 -36.25 -19.20 -38.43
N VAL A 474 -36.66 -18.43 -37.42
CA VAL A 474 -35.87 -18.24 -36.19
C VAL A 474 -35.63 -19.52 -35.39
N SER A 475 -36.40 -20.58 -35.66
CA SER A 475 -36.22 -21.92 -35.08
C SER A 475 -35.25 -22.81 -35.89
N GLY A 476 -34.61 -22.28 -36.94
CA GLY A 476 -33.64 -23.01 -37.77
C GLY A 476 -34.26 -23.97 -38.78
N GLN A 477 -35.58 -23.96 -38.95
CA GLN A 477 -36.26 -24.78 -39.95
C GLN A 477 -36.23 -24.09 -41.31
N GLN A 478 -35.87 -24.84 -42.35
CA GLN A 478 -35.92 -24.33 -43.71
C GLN A 478 -37.39 -24.16 -44.14
N VAL A 479 -37.75 -22.96 -44.57
CA VAL A 479 -39.09 -22.60 -45.04
C VAL A 479 -39.04 -22.19 -46.51
N LYS A 480 -40.17 -22.33 -47.21
CA LYS A 480 -40.24 -22.00 -48.65
C LYS A 480 -40.55 -20.53 -48.93
N THR A 481 -41.24 -19.86 -48.00
CA THR A 481 -41.70 -18.48 -48.19
C THR A 481 -41.62 -17.69 -46.89
N MET A 482 -41.38 -16.38 -47.02
CA MET A 482 -41.42 -15.43 -45.91
C MET A 482 -42.83 -14.83 -45.77
N GLN A 483 -43.34 -14.81 -44.54
CA GLN A 483 -44.59 -14.18 -44.13
C GLN A 483 -44.34 -12.76 -43.61
N HIS A 484 -45.33 -11.88 -43.78
CA HIS A 484 -45.26 -10.51 -43.29
C HIS A 484 -45.27 -10.46 -41.75
N GLY A 485 -44.49 -9.57 -41.17
CA GLY A 485 -44.29 -9.40 -39.72
C GLY A 485 -43.36 -10.42 -39.08
N GLN A 486 -42.64 -11.26 -39.85
CA GLN A 486 -41.75 -12.29 -39.33
C GLN A 486 -40.28 -12.08 -39.76
N VAL A 487 -39.38 -12.60 -38.92
CA VAL A 487 -37.92 -12.55 -39.13
C VAL A 487 -37.42 -13.88 -39.67
N TYR A 488 -36.54 -13.82 -40.66
CA TYR A 488 -35.93 -14.98 -41.31
C TYR A 488 -34.41 -14.80 -41.45
N ILE A 489 -33.71 -15.92 -41.65
CA ILE A 489 -32.30 -15.96 -42.05
C ILE A 489 -32.22 -16.51 -43.48
N LEU A 490 -31.66 -15.74 -44.40
CA LEU A 490 -31.28 -16.19 -45.74
C LEU A 490 -29.88 -16.77 -45.67
N LYS A 491 -29.65 -17.88 -46.38
CA LYS A 491 -28.32 -18.49 -46.53
C LYS A 491 -28.03 -18.80 -47.99
N ASP A 492 -26.89 -18.35 -48.51
CA ASP A 492 -26.45 -18.69 -49.87
C ASP A 492 -25.75 -20.06 -49.94
N ALA A 493 -25.31 -20.42 -51.14
CA ALA A 493 -24.58 -21.66 -51.40
C ALA A 493 -23.16 -21.67 -50.80
N GLN A 494 -22.59 -20.49 -50.57
CA GLN A 494 -21.27 -20.26 -49.97
C GLN A 494 -21.34 -20.28 -48.43
N GLY A 495 -22.55 -20.25 -47.87
CA GLY A 495 -22.81 -20.32 -46.44
C GLY A 495 -22.93 -18.97 -45.74
N HIS A 496 -22.90 -17.86 -46.48
CA HIS A 496 -23.15 -16.53 -45.93
C HIS A 496 -24.61 -16.36 -45.51
N THR A 497 -24.85 -15.57 -44.47
CA THR A 497 -26.19 -15.39 -43.91
C THR A 497 -26.60 -13.93 -43.76
N GLU A 498 -27.85 -13.64 -44.08
CA GLU A 498 -28.49 -12.34 -43.91
C GLU A 498 -29.83 -12.48 -43.19
N LYS A 499 -30.03 -11.71 -42.11
CA LYS A 499 -31.30 -11.57 -41.42
C LYS A 499 -32.17 -10.55 -42.14
N VAL A 500 -33.39 -10.96 -42.45
CA VAL A 500 -34.42 -10.13 -43.10
C VAL A 500 -35.72 -10.19 -42.32
N ALA A 501 -36.40 -9.05 -42.19
CA ALA A 501 -37.77 -8.95 -41.74
C ALA A 501 -38.64 -8.61 -42.95
N LYS A 502 -39.75 -9.34 -43.14
CA LYS A 502 -40.68 -9.12 -44.25
C LYS A 502 -41.98 -8.51 -43.79
#